data_AF-A0A2V8NH78-F1
#
_entry.id   AF-A0A2V8NH78-F1
#
_cell.length_a   1.000
_cell.length_b   1.000
_cell.length_c   1.000
_cell.angle_alpha   90.00
_cell.angle_beta   90.00
_cell.angle_gamma   90.00
#
_symmetry.space_group_name_H-M   'P 1'
#
loop_
_entity.id
_entity.type
_entity.pdbx_description
1 polymer ?
#
loop_
_entity_poly.entity_id
_entity_poly.type
_entity_poly.pdbx_seq_one_letter_code
_entity_poly.pdbx_strand_id
1 'polypeptide(L)'
;MAINTSLNRVFLFCCALVLSGGEVFAQTTAGPGLPMPAAIAPPRDTPYPGTIRLSVDATDADRHIFNVRETIPVRGGDSIVLLYPQWLPGNHSPRGRIDTVAGLTIRSNGARLEWTRDPVHVFAF
;
A
#
# COMPACT_ATOMS: atom_id res chain seq x y z
N MET A 1 -72.69 46.76 -18.94
CA MET A 1 -72.27 47.38 -20.21
C MET A 1 -70.98 48.14 -19.95
N ALA A 2 -69.83 47.58 -20.32
CA ALA A 2 -68.54 48.26 -20.37
C ALA A 2 -67.70 47.55 -21.44
N ILE A 3 -67.26 48.31 -22.43
CA ILE A 3 -66.46 47.91 -23.59
C ILE A 3 -65.00 47.75 -23.12
N ASN A 4 -64.28 46.72 -23.58
CA ASN A 4 -62.88 46.98 -23.92
C ASN A 4 -62.32 46.04 -24.99
N THR A 5 -61.68 46.69 -25.95
CA THR A 5 -61.11 46.18 -27.19
C THR A 5 -59.63 45.84 -26.98
N SER A 6 -59.17 44.84 -27.72
CA SER A 6 -57.78 44.66 -28.19
C SER A 6 -56.73 44.27 -27.16
N LEU A 7 -55.94 43.22 -27.46
CA LEU A 7 -54.63 43.43 -28.06
C LEU A 7 -54.01 42.07 -28.40
N ASN A 8 -53.91 41.85 -29.70
CA ASN A 8 -53.07 40.85 -30.36
C ASN A 8 -51.60 41.10 -29.98
N ARG A 9 -51.12 40.55 -28.86
CA ARG A 9 -49.74 40.73 -28.37
C ARG A 9 -49.23 39.55 -27.52
N VAL A 10 -49.32 38.32 -28.01
CA VAL A 10 -48.50 37.24 -27.41
C VAL A 10 -48.03 36.27 -28.50
N PHE A 11 -47.56 36.81 -29.62
CA PHE A 11 -46.86 36.04 -30.65
C PHE A 11 -45.40 36.50 -30.67
N LEU A 12 -44.66 36.20 -29.60
CA LEU A 12 -43.19 36.36 -29.48
C LEU A 12 -42.82 36.10 -28.02
N PHE A 13 -42.69 34.84 -27.60
CA PHE A 13 -41.83 34.41 -26.48
C PHE A 13 -42.05 32.91 -26.24
N CYS A 14 -41.44 32.03 -27.03
CA CYS A 14 -41.27 30.63 -26.62
C CYS A 14 -40.19 29.85 -27.40
N CYS A 15 -39.28 30.52 -28.11
CA CYS A 15 -38.19 29.86 -28.85
C CYS A 15 -36.88 29.75 -28.06
N ALA A 16 -36.90 29.91 -26.73
CA ALA A 16 -35.71 29.74 -25.90
C ALA A 16 -35.99 28.82 -24.72
N LEU A 17 -36.50 27.61 -24.99
CA LEU A 17 -36.34 26.51 -24.05
C LEU A 17 -34.90 25.99 -24.21
N VAL A 18 -33.99 26.77 -23.62
CA VAL A 18 -32.56 26.47 -23.53
C VAL A 18 -32.41 25.08 -22.91
N LEU A 19 -31.68 24.22 -23.61
CA LEU A 19 -31.12 22.99 -23.08
C LEU A 19 -30.29 23.32 -21.82
N SER A 20 -30.90 23.30 -20.65
CA SER A 20 -30.21 23.21 -19.37
C SER A 20 -30.32 21.78 -18.88
N GLY A 21 -29.75 20.85 -19.66
CA GLY A 21 -29.34 19.56 -19.13
C GLY A 21 -28.21 19.81 -18.14
N GLY A 22 -28.53 19.89 -16.85
CA GLY A 22 -27.51 19.88 -15.82
C GLY A 22 -26.82 18.52 -15.85
N GLU A 23 -25.53 18.50 -16.21
CA GLU A 23 -24.72 17.30 -16.04
C GLU A 23 -24.54 17.05 -14.55
N VAL A 24 -25.29 16.09 -14.00
CA VAL A 24 -25.07 15.57 -12.66
C VAL A 24 -23.89 14.60 -12.76
N PHE A 25 -22.68 15.10 -12.52
CA PHE A 25 -21.55 14.22 -12.26
C PHE A 25 -21.83 13.44 -10.97
N ALA A 26 -21.92 12.11 -11.06
CA ALA A 26 -21.90 11.26 -9.90
C ALA A 26 -20.50 11.37 -9.24
N GLN A 27 -20.36 12.22 -8.22
CA GLN A 27 -19.17 12.23 -7.39
C GLN A 27 -19.22 11.03 -6.45
N THR A 28 -18.59 9.92 -6.84
CA THR A 28 -18.27 8.85 -5.91
C THR A 28 -17.34 9.42 -4.85
N THR A 29 -17.86 9.64 -3.64
CA THR A 29 -17.01 9.96 -2.49
C THR A 29 -16.11 8.75 -2.26
N ALA A 30 -14.79 8.97 -2.23
CA ALA A 30 -13.88 7.93 -1.77
C ALA A 30 -14.33 7.51 -0.35
N GLY A 31 -14.64 6.23 -0.17
CA GLY A 31 -14.98 5.68 1.14
C GLY A 31 -13.83 5.95 2.13
N PRO A 32 -14.09 5.86 3.45
CA PRO A 32 -13.04 6.03 4.44
C PRO A 32 -11.88 5.07 4.11
N GLY A 33 -10.66 5.61 4.07
CA GLY A 33 -9.45 4.83 3.77
C GLY A 33 -9.25 3.71 4.79
N LEU A 34 -8.48 2.69 4.40
CA LEU A 34 -8.08 1.63 5.34
C LEU A 34 -7.31 2.24 6.53
N PRO A 35 -7.47 1.69 7.74
CA PRO A 35 -6.68 2.14 8.88
C PRO A 35 -5.18 1.97 8.60
N MET A 36 -4.39 2.92 9.10
CA MET A 36 -2.94 2.82 9.00
C MET A 36 -2.43 1.62 9.81
N PRO A 37 -1.39 0.92 9.34
CA PRO A 37 -0.70 -0.10 10.12
C PRO A 37 -0.19 0.44 11.46
N ALA A 38 0.01 -0.45 12.42
CA ALA A 38 0.67 -0.10 13.67
C ALA A 38 2.08 0.44 13.42
N ALA A 39 2.50 1.43 14.21
CA ALA A 39 3.84 1.98 14.09
C ALA A 39 4.90 0.93 14.44
N ILE A 40 5.95 0.84 13.63
CA ILE A 40 7.10 -0.04 13.89
C ILE A 40 7.90 0.54 15.05
N ALA A 41 8.24 -0.32 16.03
CA ALA A 41 9.03 0.09 17.17
C ALA A 41 10.44 0.56 16.73
N PRO A 42 10.97 1.65 17.32
CA PRO A 42 12.31 2.12 16.99
C PRO A 42 13.37 1.07 17.38
N PRO A 43 14.49 0.99 16.63
CA PRO A 43 15.58 0.09 16.95
C PRO A 43 16.17 0.42 18.33
N ARG A 44 16.60 -0.62 19.03
CA ARG A 44 17.26 -0.50 20.33
C ARG A 44 18.70 -0.97 20.19
N ASP A 45 19.64 -0.15 20.64
CA ASP A 45 21.06 -0.51 20.68
C ASP A 45 21.33 -1.43 21.87
N THR A 46 20.89 -2.68 21.74
CA THR A 46 21.05 -3.73 22.73
C THR A 46 21.41 -5.03 22.01
N PRO A 47 22.29 -5.87 22.57
CA PRO A 47 22.65 -7.14 21.95
C PRO A 47 21.41 -8.00 21.67
N TYR A 48 21.32 -8.51 20.45
CA TYR A 48 20.27 -9.45 20.07
C TYR A 48 20.43 -10.78 20.83
N PRO A 49 19.33 -11.43 21.28
CA PRO A 49 19.44 -12.68 22.03
C PRO A 49 19.87 -13.84 21.11
N GLY A 50 21.17 -14.12 21.07
CA GLY A 50 21.74 -15.24 20.33
C GLY A 50 22.27 -14.86 18.94
N THR A 51 22.60 -15.88 18.16
CA THR A 51 23.25 -15.71 16.85
C THR A 51 22.25 -15.92 15.72
N ILE A 52 22.09 -14.91 14.88
CA ILE A 52 21.40 -15.04 13.59
C ILE A 52 22.32 -15.83 12.65
N ARG A 53 21.81 -16.91 12.06
CA ARG A 53 22.56 -17.74 11.11
C ARG A 53 22.01 -17.52 9.71
N LEU A 54 22.89 -17.20 8.77
CA LEU A 54 22.57 -17.06 7.36
C LEU A 54 23.29 -18.15 6.55
N SER A 55 22.55 -18.82 5.68
CA SER A 55 23.09 -19.73 4.67
C SER A 55 22.62 -19.25 3.30
N VAL A 56 23.57 -19.10 2.38
CA VAL A 56 23.33 -18.62 1.03
C VAL A 56 23.84 -19.67 0.07
N ASP A 57 22.94 -20.20 -0.75
CA ASP A 57 23.27 -21.03 -1.90
C ASP A 57 23.20 -20.18 -3.16
N ALA A 58 24.36 -20.01 -3.80
CA ALA A 58 24.57 -19.22 -5.00
C ALA A 58 24.92 -20.06 -6.24
N THR A 59 24.52 -21.34 -6.25
CA THR A 59 24.86 -22.28 -7.33
C THR A 59 24.07 -22.05 -8.63
N ASP A 60 22.90 -21.39 -8.55
CA ASP A 60 22.02 -21.12 -9.70
C ASP A 60 22.42 -19.83 -10.43
N ALA A 61 23.63 -19.83 -10.98
CA ALA A 61 24.23 -18.68 -11.64
C ALA A 61 23.53 -18.34 -12.95
N ASP A 62 23.06 -19.31 -13.74
CA ASP A 62 22.43 -19.06 -15.05
C ASP A 62 21.15 -18.22 -14.94
N ARG A 63 20.42 -18.35 -13.82
CA ARG A 63 19.21 -17.59 -13.53
C ARG A 63 19.44 -16.42 -12.58
N HIS A 64 20.65 -16.28 -12.06
CA HIS A 64 21.02 -15.29 -11.04
C HIS A 64 20.16 -15.37 -9.76
N ILE A 65 19.89 -16.59 -9.27
CA ILE A 65 19.06 -16.81 -8.07
C ILE A 65 19.94 -17.22 -6.89
N PHE A 66 19.71 -16.57 -5.75
CA PHE A 66 20.24 -17.00 -4.47
C PHE A 66 19.14 -17.61 -3.61
N ASN A 67 19.35 -18.85 -3.16
CA ASN A 67 18.50 -19.47 -2.16
C ASN A 67 19.05 -19.14 -0.78
N VAL A 68 18.29 -18.36 0.00
CA VAL A 68 18.71 -17.87 1.31
C VAL A 68 17.89 -18.54 2.41
N ARG A 69 18.58 -19.07 3.42
CA ARG A 69 17.99 -19.53 4.67
C ARG A 69 18.57 -18.74 5.83
N GLU A 70 17.71 -17.99 6.51
CA GLU A 70 18.04 -17.27 7.73
C GLU A 70 17.34 -17.93 8.93
N THR A 71 18.09 -18.18 10.00
CA THR A 71 17.58 -18.65 11.28
C THR A 71 17.81 -17.58 12.33
N ILE A 72 16.72 -17.02 12.85
CA ILE A 72 16.72 -15.93 13.82
C ILE A 72 16.24 -16.51 15.16
N PRO A 73 17.06 -16.49 16.24
CA PRO A 73 16.59 -16.88 17.56
C PRO A 73 15.63 -15.83 18.10
N VAL A 74 14.43 -16.25 18.51
CA VAL A 74 13.39 -15.33 18.98
C VAL A 74 12.86 -15.74 20.35
N ARG A 75 12.44 -14.75 21.15
CA ARG A 75 11.60 -15.01 22.32
C ARG A 75 10.16 -15.14 21.82
N GLY A 76 9.56 -16.32 21.97
CA GLY A 76 8.18 -16.54 21.57
C GLY A 76 7.19 -15.70 22.40
N GLY A 77 5.99 -15.48 21.88
CA GLY A 77 4.89 -14.80 22.57
C GLY A 77 4.47 -13.49 21.92
N ASP A 78 5.41 -12.76 21.32
CA ASP A 78 5.15 -11.47 20.68
C ASP A 78 5.22 -11.56 19.14
N SER A 79 4.53 -10.65 18.46
CA SER A 79 4.71 -10.43 17.02
C SER A 79 6.11 -9.88 16.75
N ILE A 80 6.69 -10.27 15.62
CA ILE A 80 8.02 -9.82 15.20
C ILE A 80 7.89 -9.16 13.85
N VAL A 81 8.51 -7.98 13.72
CA VAL A 81 8.67 -7.29 12.43
C VAL A 81 10.06 -7.60 11.91
N LEU A 82 10.14 -8.14 10.69
CA LEU A 82 11.41 -8.33 9.99
C LEU A 82 11.62 -7.18 9.02
N LEU A 83 12.79 -6.53 9.10
CA LEU A 83 13.14 -5.40 8.24
C LEU A 83 14.17 -5.83 7.20
N TYR A 84 13.83 -5.61 5.93
CA TYR A 84 14.80 -5.69 4.84
C TYR A 84 15.60 -4.38 4.73
N PRO A 85 16.92 -4.43 4.49
CA PRO A 85 17.74 -3.21 4.38
C PRO A 85 17.25 -2.25 3.30
N GLN A 86 16.70 -1.11 3.73
CA GLN A 86 16.28 -0.03 2.84
C GLN A 86 17.46 0.86 2.43
N TRP A 87 18.38 1.10 3.36
CA TRP A 87 19.58 1.92 3.19
C TRP A 87 20.81 1.03 3.17
N LEU A 88 21.54 1.06 2.06
CA LEU A 88 22.79 0.33 1.90
C LEU A 88 23.96 1.30 2.10
N PRO A 89 25.08 0.85 2.69
CA PRO A 89 26.29 1.66 2.81
C PRO A 89 26.67 2.30 1.47
N GLY A 90 26.88 3.61 1.47
CA GLY A 90 27.22 4.40 0.28
C GLY A 90 26.04 4.93 -0.53
N ASN A 91 24.79 4.52 -0.24
CA ASN A 91 23.62 5.06 -0.94
C ASN A 91 23.12 6.37 -0.31
N HIS A 92 22.86 7.37 -1.16
CA HIS A 92 22.23 8.64 -0.75
C HIS A 92 20.69 8.63 -0.87
N SER A 93 20.07 7.47 -1.09
CA SER A 93 18.61 7.32 -1.15
C SER A 93 18.20 5.87 -0.81
N PRO A 94 16.93 5.63 -0.40
CA PRO A 94 16.47 4.33 0.08
C PRO A 94 16.25 3.33 -1.08
N ARG A 95 17.35 2.79 -1.63
CA ARG A 95 17.34 1.94 -2.83
C ARG A 95 17.64 0.46 -2.56
N GLY A 96 17.30 -0.04 -1.38
CA GLY A 96 17.35 -1.49 -1.11
C GLY A 96 16.55 -2.28 -2.16
N ARG A 97 17.12 -3.38 -2.66
CA ARG A 97 16.54 -4.21 -3.73
C ARG A 97 15.46 -5.18 -3.23
N ILE A 98 14.42 -4.64 -2.58
CA ILE A 98 13.31 -5.47 -2.10
C ILE A 98 12.52 -6.12 -3.24
N ASP A 99 12.59 -5.53 -4.43
CA ASP A 99 12.02 -6.04 -5.67
C ASP A 99 12.61 -7.39 -6.11
N THR A 100 13.79 -7.77 -5.60
CA THR A 100 14.45 -9.05 -5.92
C THR A 100 14.21 -10.13 -4.86
N VAL A 101 13.41 -9.85 -3.82
CA VAL A 101 13.04 -10.85 -2.81
C VAL A 101 11.72 -11.50 -3.21
N ALA A 102 11.73 -12.83 -3.31
CA ALA A 102 10.56 -13.62 -3.67
C ALA A 102 10.48 -14.91 -2.84
N GLY A 103 9.29 -15.50 -2.75
CA GLY A 103 9.08 -16.81 -2.13
C GLY A 103 9.29 -16.86 -0.62
N LEU A 104 9.20 -15.72 0.09
CA LEU A 104 9.39 -15.66 1.54
C LEU A 104 8.46 -16.63 2.28
N THR A 105 9.05 -17.57 3.00
CA THR A 105 8.33 -18.54 3.83
C THR A 105 8.96 -18.53 5.21
N ILE A 106 8.16 -18.22 6.22
CA ILE A 106 8.60 -18.21 7.62
C ILE A 106 8.12 -19.48 8.31
N ARG A 107 9.01 -20.13 9.05
CA ARG A 107 8.69 -21.35 9.82
C ARG A 107 9.25 -21.26 11.22
N SER A 108 8.55 -21.86 12.18
CA SER A 108 9.01 -22.07 13.55
C SER A 108 8.60 -23.47 13.99
N ASN A 109 9.52 -24.20 14.64
CA ASN A 109 9.30 -25.58 15.10
C ASN A 109 8.66 -26.50 14.04
N GLY A 110 9.04 -26.31 12.77
CA GLY A 110 8.51 -27.08 11.63
C GLY A 110 7.17 -26.58 11.08
N ALA A 111 6.40 -25.75 11.80
CA ALA A 111 5.15 -25.16 11.33
C ALA A 111 5.41 -23.89 10.49
N ARG A 112 4.56 -23.64 9.49
CA ARG A 112 4.56 -22.38 8.74
C ARG A 112 3.92 -21.29 9.62
N LEU A 113 4.53 -20.12 9.63
CA LEU A 113 3.97 -18.92 10.26
C LEU A 113 3.37 -18.02 9.18
N GLU A 114 2.21 -17.46 9.49
CA GLU A 114 1.62 -16.40 8.69
C GLU A 114 2.40 -15.10 8.88
N TRP A 115 2.51 -14.33 7.79
CA TRP A 115 3.18 -13.03 7.79
C TRP A 115 2.48 -12.11 6.79
N THR A 116 2.61 -10.81 6.99
CA THR A 116 2.08 -9.82 6.05
C THR A 116 3.09 -8.70 5.87
N ARG A 117 3.30 -8.27 4.62
CA ARG A 117 4.12 -7.10 4.37
C ARG A 117 3.35 -5.83 4.74
N ASP A 118 4.02 -4.89 5.39
CA ASP A 118 3.43 -3.59 5.71
C ASP A 118 3.13 -2.81 4.40
N PRO A 119 1.89 -2.31 4.20
CA PRO A 119 1.49 -1.63 2.97
C PRO A 119 2.06 -0.20 2.85
N VAL A 120 2.54 0.38 3.95
CA VAL A 120 3.12 1.73 4.00
C VAL A 120 4.64 1.66 4.05
N HIS A 121 5.19 0.89 5.00
CA HIS A 121 6.62 0.64 5.11
C HIS A 121 7.00 -0.68 4.41
N VAL A 122 7.00 -0.69 3.07
CA VAL A 122 7.15 -1.90 2.23
C VAL A 122 8.42 -2.75 2.43
N PHE A 123 9.35 -2.30 3.26
CA PHE A 123 10.55 -3.04 3.69
C PHE A 123 10.32 -3.86 4.98
N ALA A 124 9.12 -3.81 5.57
CA ALA A 124 8.73 -4.51 6.79
C ALA A 124 7.77 -5.66 6.50
N PHE A 125 8.01 -6.80 7.15
CA PHE A 125 7.26 -8.06 7.03
C PHE A 125 6.83 -8.60 8.39
#